data_AF-A0A8J8EWG2-F1
#
_entry.id   AF-A0A8J8EWG2-F1
#
_cell.length_a   1.000
_cell.length_b   1.000
_cell.length_c   1.000
_cell.angle_alpha   90.00
_cell.angle_beta   90.00
_cell.angle_gamma   90.00
#
_symmetry.space_group_name_H-M   'P 1'
#
loop_
_entity.id
_entity.type
_entity.pdbx_description
1 polymer ?
#
loop_
_entity_poly.entity_id
_entity_poly.type
_entity_poly.pdbx_seq_one_letter_code
_entity_poly.pdbx_strand_id
1 'polypeptide(L)'
;MKRVMVLIVFLMFALTPLAEACMSPTDVYAVEVVLNKPGITYKPYPAFNALHNAIVENDTFIFRSHYDKRLVVVLWNASDGPHLRIEIPAEWKETGLTKTAFNASLLITTDALEKLKADGWKTRDNLTFTRDNVTITLTPVAGEECTSDGDCTTGGCSGEVCAPREEATRIVTPCVYREWYTCLGLTSCGCVNGICTWKPNDAFESCLREHGIDPEKVIRAGLVRVEVEAYNMEPGEVEAAVKDFLSAFGVDCNPALTFVEPMSGRLVPVVDSSEVNFSEAVKVELEWLRDVGVLQISDEDIEAIAKVAGPGKAGPNSHIGWYETKDGTYAWIPYEESLNPMLVRCTTDEVPTYNLPNGTAYVGPTVTQSPSTDATTSTESSPNGGICGPALVVGLSLFALLRRR
;
A
#
# COMPACT_ATOMS: atom_id res chain seq x y z
N MET A 1 -45.60 1.09 -26.19
CA MET A 1 -44.82 -0.16 -26.12
C MET A 1 -43.32 0.06 -26.31
N LYS A 2 -42.82 0.63 -27.42
CA LYS A 2 -41.36 0.89 -27.61
C LYS A 2 -40.69 1.72 -26.50
N ARG A 3 -41.35 2.77 -25.98
CA ARG A 3 -40.80 3.60 -24.88
C ARG A 3 -40.75 2.89 -23.52
N VAL A 4 -41.62 1.91 -23.30
CA VAL A 4 -41.63 1.09 -22.06
C VAL A 4 -40.53 0.04 -22.11
N MET A 5 -40.25 -0.54 -23.29
CA MET A 5 -39.12 -1.46 -23.47
C MET A 5 -37.76 -0.78 -23.26
N VAL A 6 -37.57 0.46 -23.74
CA VAL A 6 -36.31 1.20 -23.52
C VAL A 6 -36.08 1.48 -22.04
N LEU A 7 -37.14 1.81 -21.29
CA LEU A 7 -37.04 2.06 -19.85
C LEU A 7 -36.70 0.79 -19.06
N ILE A 8 -37.26 -0.36 -19.45
CA ILE A 8 -36.98 -1.67 -18.82
C ILE A 8 -35.53 -2.10 -19.08
N VAL A 9 -35.00 -1.89 -20.29
CA VAL A 9 -33.59 -2.18 -20.62
C VAL A 9 -32.64 -1.27 -19.82
N PHE A 10 -32.96 0.03 -19.68
CA PHE A 10 -32.17 0.94 -18.86
C PHE A 10 -32.23 0.59 -17.37
N LEU A 11 -33.39 0.18 -16.85
CA LEU A 11 -33.53 -0.27 -15.47
C LEU A 11 -32.76 -1.57 -15.20
N MET A 12 -32.73 -2.50 -16.16
CA MET A 12 -31.93 -3.73 -16.06
C MET A 12 -30.42 -3.44 -16.06
N PHE A 13 -29.96 -2.41 -16.77
CA PHE A 13 -28.56 -1.94 -16.72
C PHE A 13 -28.22 -1.17 -15.44
N ALA A 14 -29.19 -0.51 -14.80
CA ALA A 14 -28.97 0.25 -13.57
C ALA A 14 -29.10 -0.58 -12.28
N LEU A 15 -29.79 -1.73 -12.34
CA LEU A 15 -30.06 -2.62 -11.19
C LEU A 15 -29.22 -3.90 -11.21
N THR A 16 -28.35 -4.09 -12.21
CA THR A 16 -27.35 -5.15 -12.13
C THR A 16 -26.24 -4.64 -11.22
N PRO A 17 -26.00 -5.26 -10.05
CA PRO A 17 -24.75 -5.01 -9.34
C PRO A 17 -23.66 -5.37 -10.33
N LEU A 18 -22.83 -4.39 -10.71
CA LEU A 18 -21.54 -4.70 -11.27
C LEU A 18 -20.88 -5.56 -10.19
N ALA A 19 -20.76 -6.87 -10.45
CA ALA A 19 -19.93 -7.71 -9.61
C ALA A 19 -18.54 -7.07 -9.70
N GLU A 20 -18.19 -6.28 -8.70
CA GLU A 20 -16.92 -5.60 -8.65
C GLU A 20 -15.88 -6.67 -8.40
N ALA A 21 -15.28 -7.16 -9.48
CA ALA A 21 -14.08 -7.97 -9.42
C ALA A 21 -12.95 -7.06 -8.94
N CYS A 22 -12.85 -6.79 -7.64
CA CYS A 22 -11.76 -5.99 -7.07
C CYS A 22 -10.68 -6.90 -6.51
N MET A 23 -9.44 -6.52 -6.75
CA MET A 23 -8.28 -7.19 -6.15
C MET A 23 -8.20 -6.79 -4.67
N SER A 24 -7.98 -7.76 -3.78
CA SER A 24 -7.64 -7.51 -2.38
C SER A 24 -6.12 -7.51 -2.20
N PRO A 25 -5.55 -6.62 -1.37
CA PRO A 25 -4.16 -6.68 -0.95
C PRO A 25 -3.76 -8.03 -0.32
N THR A 26 -4.73 -8.81 0.17
CA THR A 26 -4.47 -10.16 0.70
C THR A 26 -4.28 -11.22 -0.39
N ASP A 27 -4.67 -10.95 -1.63
CA ASP A 27 -4.56 -11.92 -2.74
C ASP A 27 -3.11 -12.34 -2.98
N VAL A 28 -2.15 -11.45 -2.71
CA VAL A 28 -0.69 -11.75 -2.80
C VAL A 28 -0.23 -12.82 -1.81
N TYR A 29 -1.02 -13.08 -0.76
CA TYR A 29 -0.76 -14.08 0.28
C TYR A 29 -1.71 -15.28 0.19
N ALA A 30 -2.36 -15.47 -0.97
CA ALA A 30 -3.32 -16.52 -1.19
C ALA A 30 -3.10 -17.26 -2.52
N VAL A 31 -3.73 -18.43 -2.61
CA VAL A 31 -3.96 -19.18 -3.85
C VAL A 31 -5.44 -19.53 -3.93
N GLU A 32 -6.02 -19.43 -5.12
CA GLU A 32 -7.43 -19.72 -5.38
C GLU A 32 -7.55 -20.59 -6.63
N VAL A 33 -8.38 -21.62 -6.55
CA VAL A 33 -8.63 -22.58 -7.62
C VAL A 33 -10.12 -22.65 -7.90
N VAL A 34 -10.50 -22.36 -9.14
CA VAL A 34 -11.86 -22.50 -9.67
C VAL A 34 -11.97 -23.86 -10.36
N LEU A 35 -12.70 -24.79 -9.73
CA LEU A 35 -12.82 -26.20 -10.13
C LEU A 35 -13.83 -26.38 -11.29
N ASN A 36 -13.60 -25.69 -12.40
CA ASN A 36 -14.54 -25.55 -13.52
C ASN A 36 -14.32 -26.52 -14.69
N LYS A 37 -13.34 -27.44 -14.59
CA LYS A 37 -13.09 -28.45 -15.62
C LYS A 37 -14.31 -29.37 -15.79
N PRO A 38 -14.82 -29.60 -17.01
CA PRO A 38 -15.90 -30.55 -17.24
C PRO A 38 -15.58 -31.94 -16.72
N GLY A 39 -16.50 -32.53 -15.96
CA GLY A 39 -16.34 -33.85 -15.32
C GLY A 39 -15.97 -33.78 -13.84
N ILE A 40 -15.45 -32.65 -13.35
CA ILE A 40 -15.30 -32.43 -11.91
C ILE A 40 -16.68 -32.23 -11.29
N THR A 41 -16.96 -32.94 -10.20
CA THR A 41 -18.24 -32.86 -9.50
C THR A 41 -18.03 -32.43 -8.05
N TYR A 42 -18.63 -31.32 -7.66
CA TYR A 42 -18.65 -30.81 -6.30
C TYR A 42 -20.01 -31.10 -5.63
N LYS A 43 -19.99 -31.86 -4.54
CA LYS A 43 -21.16 -32.29 -3.76
C LYS A 43 -20.82 -32.23 -2.27
N PRO A 44 -20.85 -31.05 -1.64
CA PRO A 44 -20.53 -30.90 -0.22
C PRO A 44 -21.44 -31.75 0.67
N TYR A 45 -22.70 -31.91 0.29
CA TYR A 45 -23.67 -32.74 0.99
C TYR A 45 -23.80 -34.13 0.36
N PRO A 46 -23.98 -35.20 1.16
CA PRO A 46 -24.26 -35.18 2.61
C PRO A 46 -23.01 -35.14 3.51
N ALA A 47 -21.79 -35.24 2.96
CA ALA A 47 -20.56 -35.35 3.76
C ALA A 47 -20.43 -34.22 4.80
N PHE A 48 -20.61 -32.98 4.39
CA PHE A 48 -20.51 -31.81 5.26
C PHE A 48 -21.68 -31.61 6.24
N ASN A 49 -22.70 -32.48 6.25
CA ASN A 49 -23.67 -32.50 7.34
C ASN A 49 -23.03 -32.83 8.70
N ALA A 50 -21.86 -33.47 8.67
CA ALA A 50 -21.09 -33.86 9.86
C ALA A 50 -19.70 -33.22 9.87
N LEU A 51 -19.57 -32.01 9.29
CA LEU A 51 -18.36 -31.21 9.30
C LEU A 51 -18.18 -30.53 10.67
N HIS A 52 -16.99 -30.68 11.25
CA HIS A 52 -16.60 -30.04 12.51
C HIS A 52 -15.42 -29.10 12.29
N ASN A 53 -15.17 -28.21 13.27
CA ASN A 53 -14.08 -27.22 13.25
C ASN A 53 -14.08 -26.27 12.03
N ALA A 54 -15.27 -25.97 11.49
CA ALA A 54 -15.46 -25.06 10.38
C ALA A 54 -16.55 -24.03 10.72
N ILE A 55 -16.45 -22.84 10.14
CA ILE A 55 -17.54 -21.88 10.03
C ILE A 55 -18.29 -22.20 8.73
N VAL A 56 -19.62 -22.21 8.79
CA VAL A 56 -20.48 -22.45 7.63
C VAL A 56 -21.47 -21.30 7.51
N GLU A 57 -21.29 -20.47 6.48
CA GLU A 57 -22.11 -19.28 6.23
C GLU A 57 -22.48 -19.23 4.74
N ASN A 58 -23.78 -19.20 4.42
CA ASN A 58 -24.26 -19.11 3.03
C ASN A 58 -23.63 -20.14 2.08
N ASP A 59 -23.55 -21.41 2.51
CA ASP A 59 -22.86 -22.51 1.78
C ASP A 59 -21.37 -22.25 1.46
N THR A 60 -20.75 -21.30 2.17
CA THR A 60 -19.31 -21.11 2.25
C THR A 60 -18.78 -21.80 3.49
N PHE A 61 -17.76 -22.64 3.31
CA PHE A 61 -17.12 -23.41 4.36
C PHE A 61 -15.73 -22.81 4.61
N ILE A 62 -15.47 -22.42 5.86
CA ILE A 62 -14.23 -21.74 6.24
C ILE A 62 -13.60 -22.53 7.38
N PHE A 63 -12.38 -23.02 7.19
CA PHE A 63 -11.70 -23.86 8.17
C PHE A 63 -10.18 -23.71 8.11
N ARG A 64 -9.50 -24.29 9.10
CA ARG A 64 -8.03 -24.30 9.14
C ARG A 64 -7.50 -25.38 8.20
N SER A 65 -6.49 -25.03 7.41
CA SER A 65 -5.86 -25.98 6.49
C SER A 65 -5.32 -27.22 7.20
N HIS A 66 -5.49 -28.37 6.55
CA HIS A 66 -4.91 -29.66 6.92
C HIS A 66 -3.40 -29.70 6.68
N TYR A 67 -2.86 -28.84 5.81
CA TYR A 67 -1.42 -28.70 5.57
C TYR A 67 -0.73 -27.88 6.67
N ASP A 68 -1.24 -26.67 6.96
CA ASP A 68 -0.72 -25.80 8.03
C ASP A 68 -1.88 -25.06 8.72
N LYS A 69 -2.06 -25.32 10.02
CA LYS A 69 -3.15 -24.74 10.84
C LYS A 69 -3.16 -23.19 10.91
N ARG A 70 -2.07 -22.55 10.51
CA ARG A 70 -1.95 -21.08 10.40
C ARG A 70 -2.69 -20.53 9.18
N LEU A 71 -2.95 -21.36 8.17
CA LEU A 71 -3.65 -20.98 6.94
C LEU A 71 -5.16 -21.18 7.08
N VAL A 72 -5.90 -20.38 6.32
CA VAL A 72 -7.36 -20.47 6.20
C VAL A 72 -7.70 -21.06 4.85
N VAL A 73 -8.65 -21.99 4.85
CA VAL A 73 -9.27 -22.56 3.65
C VAL A 73 -10.69 -22.01 3.56
N VAL A 74 -11.03 -21.44 2.42
CA VAL A 74 -12.37 -20.95 2.08
C VAL A 74 -12.86 -21.73 0.88
N LEU A 75 -14.00 -22.38 1.02
CA LEU A 75 -14.62 -23.19 -0.02
C LEU A 75 -16.05 -22.71 -0.26
N TRP A 76 -16.34 -22.25 -1.48
CA TRP A 76 -17.67 -21.77 -1.87
C TRP A 76 -18.02 -22.20 -3.29
N ASN A 77 -19.28 -21.99 -3.67
CA ASN A 77 -19.73 -22.22 -5.04
C ASN A 77 -20.21 -20.90 -5.65
N ALA A 78 -19.70 -20.58 -6.84
CA ALA A 78 -20.03 -19.38 -7.60
C ALA A 78 -20.62 -19.74 -8.97
N SER A 79 -20.90 -18.72 -9.80
CA SER A 79 -21.48 -18.90 -11.14
C SER A 79 -20.56 -19.63 -12.13
N ASP A 80 -19.26 -19.54 -11.90
CA ASP A 80 -18.17 -20.09 -12.72
C ASP A 80 -17.60 -21.40 -12.18
N GLY A 81 -18.06 -21.86 -11.01
CA GLY A 81 -17.75 -23.17 -10.45
C GLY A 81 -17.53 -23.14 -8.93
N PRO A 82 -17.07 -24.25 -8.36
CA PRO A 82 -16.61 -24.30 -6.98
C PRO A 82 -15.24 -23.65 -6.85
N HIS A 83 -15.05 -22.82 -5.84
CA HIS A 83 -13.77 -22.18 -5.55
C HIS A 83 -13.17 -22.78 -4.28
N LEU A 84 -11.88 -23.11 -4.34
CA LEU A 84 -11.05 -23.43 -3.19
C LEU A 84 -10.00 -22.33 -3.06
N ARG A 85 -10.06 -21.56 -1.99
CA ARG A 85 -9.03 -20.57 -1.64
C ARG A 85 -8.28 -21.00 -0.41
N ILE A 86 -6.96 -20.92 -0.44
CA ILE A 86 -6.08 -21.10 0.70
C ILE A 86 -5.31 -19.81 0.87
N GLU A 87 -5.40 -19.20 2.05
CA GLU A 87 -4.78 -17.90 2.31
C GLU A 87 -4.07 -17.86 3.65
N ILE A 88 -3.02 -17.03 3.69
CA ILE A 88 -2.36 -16.64 4.92
C ILE A 88 -3.14 -15.45 5.48
N PRO A 89 -3.71 -15.56 6.70
CA PRO A 89 -4.30 -14.42 7.38
C PRO A 89 -3.31 -13.27 7.48
N ALA A 90 -3.79 -12.04 7.30
CA ALA A 90 -2.94 -10.86 7.40
C ALA A 90 -3.61 -9.79 8.25
N GLU A 91 -2.77 -8.97 8.88
CA GLU A 91 -3.21 -7.90 9.76
C GLU A 91 -2.52 -6.60 9.37
N TRP A 92 -3.25 -5.49 9.46
CA TRP A 92 -2.64 -4.18 9.34
C TRP A 92 -1.76 -3.92 10.56
N LYS A 93 -0.46 -3.75 10.32
CA LYS A 93 0.47 -3.27 11.34
C LYS A 93 0.85 -1.84 11.04
N GLU A 94 0.85 -1.00 12.06
CA GLU A 94 1.41 0.34 11.96
C GLU A 94 2.87 0.25 11.51
N THR A 95 3.21 0.98 10.46
CA THR A 95 4.57 1.03 9.89
C THR A 95 5.47 2.02 10.58
N GLY A 96 4.89 2.87 11.44
CA GLY A 96 5.50 4.11 11.91
C GLY A 96 5.87 5.06 10.76
N LEU A 97 5.30 4.87 9.56
CA LEU A 97 5.55 5.74 8.42
C LEU A 97 4.70 7.00 8.55
N THR A 98 5.36 8.14 8.55
CA THR A 98 4.71 9.44 8.40
C THR A 98 5.16 10.05 7.08
N LYS A 99 4.22 10.74 6.41
CA LYS A 99 4.51 11.45 5.16
C LYS A 99 4.14 12.91 5.29
N THR A 100 4.89 13.77 4.63
CA THR A 100 4.48 15.16 4.40
C THR A 100 4.98 15.62 3.04
N ALA A 101 4.34 16.65 2.49
CA ALA A 101 4.78 17.25 1.24
C ALA A 101 4.53 18.76 1.27
N PHE A 102 5.48 19.51 0.72
CA PHE A 102 5.38 20.96 0.57
C PHE A 102 6.16 21.41 -0.66
N ASN A 103 5.89 22.63 -1.13
CA ASN A 103 6.62 23.21 -2.25
C ASN A 103 7.73 24.13 -1.72
N ALA A 104 8.93 24.04 -2.31
CA ALA A 104 10.05 24.92 -2.02
C ALA A 104 10.70 25.39 -3.33
N SER A 105 11.30 26.58 -3.34
CA SER A 105 12.15 27.03 -4.45
C SER A 105 13.58 26.60 -4.13
N LEU A 106 14.06 25.56 -4.81
CA LEU A 106 15.39 24.99 -4.59
C LEU A 106 16.22 25.05 -5.88
N LEU A 107 17.44 25.57 -5.78
CA LEU A 107 18.44 25.52 -6.83
C LEU A 107 19.34 24.30 -6.60
N ILE A 108 19.14 23.25 -7.40
CA ILE A 108 19.95 22.03 -7.31
C ILE A 108 21.29 22.30 -8.02
N THR A 109 22.30 22.71 -7.24
CA THR A 109 23.68 22.93 -7.70
C THR A 109 24.60 21.80 -7.29
N THR A 110 25.76 21.67 -7.93
CA THR A 110 26.78 20.68 -7.56
C THR A 110 27.26 20.89 -6.11
N ASP A 111 27.45 22.15 -5.69
CA ASP A 111 27.84 22.48 -4.32
C ASP A 111 26.81 22.03 -3.28
N ALA A 112 25.52 22.23 -3.55
CA ALA A 112 24.46 21.76 -2.66
C ALA A 112 24.45 20.23 -2.54
N LEU A 113 24.66 19.51 -3.65
CA LEU A 113 24.74 18.05 -3.66
C LEU A 113 25.97 17.53 -2.91
N GLU A 114 27.12 18.17 -3.05
CA GLU A 114 28.34 17.80 -2.32
C GLU A 114 28.22 18.10 -0.82
N LYS A 115 27.58 19.21 -0.45
CA LYS A 115 27.27 19.53 0.95
C LYS A 115 26.33 18.47 1.55
N LEU A 116 25.25 18.09 0.86
CA LEU A 116 24.35 17.03 1.32
C LEU A 116 25.07 15.69 1.54
N LYS A 117 25.97 15.30 0.63
CA LYS A 117 26.79 14.09 0.79
C LYS A 117 27.72 14.18 2.00
N ALA A 118 28.38 15.33 2.19
CA ALA A 118 29.23 15.58 3.35
C ALA A 118 28.44 15.51 4.67
N ASP A 119 27.17 15.95 4.65
CA ASP A 119 26.22 15.90 5.77
C ASP A 119 25.55 14.52 5.94
N GLY A 120 26.03 13.50 5.22
CA GLY A 120 25.63 12.09 5.38
C GLY A 120 24.42 11.64 4.55
N TRP A 121 23.90 12.48 3.65
CA TRP A 121 22.81 12.09 2.76
C TRP A 121 23.32 11.18 1.64
N LYS A 122 22.68 10.02 1.49
CA LYS A 122 22.87 9.14 0.32
C LYS A 122 21.90 9.57 -0.77
N THR A 123 22.36 9.62 -2.02
CA THR A 123 21.51 9.97 -3.16
C THR A 123 21.44 8.83 -4.18
N ARG A 124 20.26 8.62 -4.78
CA ARG A 124 20.04 7.62 -5.83
C ARG A 124 20.20 8.22 -7.23
N ASP A 125 19.62 9.39 -7.43
CA ASP A 125 19.40 10.04 -8.74
C ASP A 125 19.50 11.58 -8.65
N ASN A 126 20.18 12.10 -7.63
CA ASN A 126 20.25 13.54 -7.28
C ASN A 126 18.91 14.21 -6.96
N LEU A 127 17.82 13.44 -6.89
CA LEU A 127 16.48 13.91 -6.54
C LEU A 127 15.89 13.17 -5.33
N THR A 128 16.35 11.95 -5.09
CA THR A 128 15.99 11.13 -3.94
C THR A 128 17.16 11.07 -2.97
N PHE A 129 16.94 11.47 -1.73
CA PHE A 129 17.94 11.56 -0.68
C PHE A 129 17.49 10.76 0.54
N THR A 130 18.37 9.96 1.10
CA THR A 130 18.09 9.16 2.29
C THR A 130 19.18 9.37 3.33
N ARG A 131 18.75 9.65 4.57
CA ARG A 131 19.62 9.73 5.74
C ARG A 131 18.84 9.18 6.93
N ASP A 132 19.45 8.23 7.63
CA ASP A 132 18.81 7.50 8.73
C ASP A 132 17.44 6.92 8.29
N ASN A 133 16.36 7.27 8.99
CA ASN A 133 15.00 6.83 8.71
C ASN A 133 14.18 7.86 7.92
N VAL A 134 14.82 8.88 7.32
CA VAL A 134 14.17 9.90 6.50
C VAL A 134 14.57 9.74 5.03
N THR A 135 13.56 9.73 4.16
CA THR A 135 13.74 9.88 2.72
C THR A 135 13.07 11.16 2.24
N ILE A 136 13.81 11.96 1.48
CA ILE A 136 13.33 13.19 0.86
C ILE A 136 13.42 13.03 -0.65
N THR A 137 12.30 13.22 -1.34
CA THR A 137 12.20 13.15 -2.79
C THR A 137 11.83 14.53 -3.34
N LEU A 138 12.62 15.01 -4.28
CA LEU A 138 12.39 16.25 -5.00
C LEU A 138 11.75 15.97 -6.34
N THR A 139 10.53 16.44 -6.52
CA THR A 139 9.83 16.38 -7.81
C THR A 139 9.70 17.79 -8.37
N PRO A 140 10.36 18.13 -9.49
CA PRO A 140 10.12 19.39 -10.17
C PRO A 140 8.63 19.57 -10.45
N VAL A 141 8.05 20.67 -9.98
CA VAL A 141 6.67 21.01 -10.37
C VAL A 141 6.74 21.55 -11.78
N ALA A 142 5.88 21.04 -12.67
CA ALA A 142 5.76 21.60 -14.01
C ALA A 142 5.46 23.10 -13.89
N GLY A 143 6.40 23.93 -14.31
CA GLY A 143 6.21 25.38 -14.33
C GLY A 143 5.43 25.81 -15.57
N GLU A 144 4.92 27.04 -15.54
CA GLU A 144 4.07 27.58 -16.61
C GLU A 144 4.88 28.25 -17.72
N GLU A 145 6.18 28.55 -17.50
CA GLU A 145 7.00 29.33 -18.43
C GLU A 145 7.71 28.47 -19.49
N CYS A 146 8.16 27.25 -19.16
CA CYS A 146 8.96 26.44 -20.07
C CYS A 146 8.94 24.93 -19.78
N THR A 147 9.21 24.14 -20.82
CA THR A 147 9.46 22.69 -20.77
C THR A 147 10.87 22.32 -21.22
N SER A 148 11.52 23.19 -21.99
CA SER A 148 12.87 23.03 -22.49
C SER A 148 13.61 24.36 -22.51
N ASP A 149 14.95 24.35 -22.54
CA ASP A 149 15.77 25.56 -22.76
C ASP A 149 15.34 26.33 -24.01
N GLY A 150 14.82 25.59 -24.99
CA GLY A 150 14.28 26.13 -26.22
C GLY A 150 13.05 27.00 -26.02
N ASP A 151 12.38 27.04 -24.87
CA ASP A 151 11.21 27.92 -24.65
C ASP A 151 11.61 29.30 -24.11
N CYS A 152 12.88 29.44 -23.70
CA CYS A 152 13.42 30.63 -23.08
C CYS A 152 14.26 31.45 -24.05
N THR A 153 14.31 32.76 -23.87
CA THR A 153 15.21 33.64 -24.62
C THR A 153 15.63 34.86 -23.81
N THR A 154 16.79 35.40 -24.17
CA THR A 154 17.27 36.67 -23.62
C THR A 154 16.50 37.84 -24.22
N GLY A 155 16.15 38.82 -23.40
CA GLY A 155 15.47 40.07 -23.76
C GLY A 155 15.95 41.24 -22.89
N GLY A 156 15.23 42.36 -22.92
CA GLY A 156 15.66 43.60 -22.29
C GLY A 156 16.69 44.37 -23.14
N CYS A 157 16.82 45.67 -22.88
CA CYS A 157 17.64 46.55 -23.71
C CYS A 157 19.15 46.26 -23.61
N SER A 158 19.60 45.72 -22.47
CA SER A 158 21.00 45.32 -22.23
C SER A 158 21.20 43.81 -22.29
N GLY A 159 20.19 43.03 -22.70
CA GLY A 159 20.23 41.57 -22.64
C GLY A 159 20.17 41.01 -21.22
N GLU A 160 19.60 41.76 -20.29
CA GLU A 160 19.61 41.46 -18.85
C GLU A 160 18.45 40.56 -18.39
N VAL A 161 17.48 40.31 -19.25
CA VAL A 161 16.26 39.56 -18.91
C VAL A 161 16.33 38.17 -19.55
N CYS A 162 16.09 37.13 -18.76
CA CYS A 162 15.76 35.80 -19.27
C CYS A 162 14.28 35.52 -18.98
N ALA A 163 13.50 35.26 -20.04
CA ALA A 163 12.05 35.13 -19.96
C ALA A 163 11.53 34.16 -21.06
N PRO A 164 10.25 33.75 -21.01
CA PRO A 164 9.62 33.00 -22.09
C PRO A 164 9.79 33.71 -23.43
N ARG A 165 10.00 32.94 -24.50
CA ARG A 165 10.33 33.50 -25.82
C ARG A 165 9.36 34.57 -26.31
N GLU A 166 8.07 34.35 -26.11
CA GLU A 166 7.05 35.31 -26.54
C GLU A 166 7.06 36.60 -25.73
N GLU A 167 7.37 36.52 -24.44
CA GLU A 167 7.35 37.64 -23.52
C GLU A 167 8.63 38.48 -23.60
N ALA A 168 9.78 37.84 -23.74
CA ALA A 168 11.08 38.51 -23.80
C ALA A 168 11.16 39.61 -24.86
N THR A 169 10.46 39.43 -25.99
CA THR A 169 10.38 40.43 -27.08
C THR A 169 9.52 41.65 -26.75
N ARG A 170 8.67 41.54 -25.73
CA ARG A 170 7.73 42.59 -25.29
C ARG A 170 8.22 43.32 -24.05
N ILE A 171 9.22 42.78 -23.35
CA ILE A 171 9.78 43.39 -22.14
C ILE A 171 10.68 44.56 -22.53
N VAL A 172 10.28 45.76 -22.10
CA VAL A 172 11.07 46.99 -22.25
C VAL A 172 11.66 47.35 -20.91
N THR A 173 12.99 47.29 -20.81
CA THR A 173 13.74 47.74 -19.63
C THR A 173 14.35 49.13 -19.88
N PRO A 174 14.68 49.89 -18.83
CA PRO A 174 15.56 51.05 -18.98
C PRO A 174 16.87 50.59 -19.64
N CYS A 175 17.31 51.25 -20.72
CA CYS A 175 18.57 50.97 -21.42
C CYS A 175 19.80 51.42 -20.59
N VAL A 176 19.91 50.91 -19.37
CA VAL A 176 20.96 51.19 -18.41
C VAL A 176 21.77 49.92 -18.22
N TYR A 177 23.01 49.96 -18.70
CA TYR A 177 23.95 48.88 -18.50
C TYR A 177 24.54 48.96 -17.09
N ARG A 178 24.42 47.88 -16.31
CA ARG A 178 25.08 47.73 -15.00
C ARG A 178 26.35 46.91 -15.19
N GLU A 179 27.42 47.26 -14.47
CA GLU A 179 28.71 46.57 -14.61
C GLU A 179 28.61 45.05 -14.40
N TRP A 180 27.77 44.61 -13.45
CA TRP A 180 27.56 43.18 -13.20
C TRP A 180 26.89 42.42 -14.36
N TYR A 181 26.26 43.09 -15.32
CA TYR A 181 25.68 42.43 -16.50
C TYR A 181 26.74 41.72 -17.35
N THR A 182 28.02 42.06 -17.19
CA THR A 182 29.14 41.30 -17.77
C THR A 182 29.12 39.82 -17.36
N CYS A 183 28.65 39.51 -16.15
CA CYS A 183 28.49 38.15 -15.65
C CYS A 183 27.49 37.33 -16.48
N LEU A 184 26.51 37.95 -17.13
CA LEU A 184 25.50 37.24 -17.93
C LEU A 184 26.11 36.52 -19.14
N GLY A 185 27.29 36.97 -19.61
CA GLY A 185 28.06 36.27 -20.64
C GLY A 185 28.69 34.95 -20.18
N LEU A 186 28.67 34.66 -18.88
CA LEU A 186 29.16 33.41 -18.29
C LEU A 186 28.06 32.36 -18.11
N THR A 187 26.83 32.66 -18.54
CA THR A 187 25.67 31.78 -18.41
C THR A 187 24.83 31.81 -19.68
N SER A 188 23.78 30.98 -19.72
CA SER A 188 22.76 30.99 -20.76
C SER A 188 21.38 31.14 -20.14
N CYS A 189 20.48 31.77 -20.89
CA CYS A 189 19.06 31.78 -20.57
C CYS A 189 18.46 30.41 -20.94
N GLY A 190 17.78 29.75 -20.00
CA GLY A 190 17.24 28.42 -20.19
C GLY A 190 16.16 28.07 -19.18
N CYS A 191 15.68 26.82 -19.23
CA CYS A 191 14.59 26.35 -18.40
C CYS A 191 15.11 25.69 -17.14
N VAL A 192 14.77 26.23 -15.97
CA VAL A 192 15.15 25.68 -14.65
C VAL A 192 13.89 25.48 -13.83
N ASN A 193 13.53 24.21 -13.56
CA ASN A 193 12.32 23.83 -12.85
C ASN A 193 11.03 24.50 -13.40
N GLY A 194 10.93 24.56 -14.73
CA GLY A 194 9.75 25.11 -15.43
C GLY A 194 9.66 26.63 -15.46
N ILE A 195 10.71 27.34 -15.05
CA ILE A 195 10.86 28.81 -15.15
C ILE A 195 12.00 29.17 -16.09
N CYS A 196 11.81 30.19 -16.92
CA CYS A 196 12.89 30.73 -17.75
C CYS A 196 13.80 31.60 -16.88
N THR A 197 15.04 31.16 -16.69
CA THR A 197 16.03 31.92 -15.91
C THR A 197 17.46 31.72 -16.42
N TRP A 198 18.37 32.50 -15.86
CA TRP A 198 19.80 32.33 -16.07
C TRP A 198 20.28 31.04 -15.42
N LYS A 199 20.88 30.12 -16.19
CA LYS A 199 21.28 28.81 -15.67
C LYS A 199 22.41 28.96 -14.64
N PRO A 200 22.27 28.40 -13.44
CA PRO A 200 23.31 28.47 -12.42
C PRO A 200 24.57 27.74 -12.90
N ASN A 201 25.73 28.34 -12.64
CA ASN A 201 27.04 27.71 -12.75
C ASN A 201 28.07 28.50 -11.91
N ASP A 202 29.14 27.83 -11.50
CA ASP A 202 30.12 28.38 -10.54
C ASP A 202 30.75 29.69 -11.00
N ALA A 203 31.06 29.82 -12.30
CA ALA A 203 31.69 31.02 -12.86
C ALA A 203 30.72 32.21 -12.85
N PHE A 204 29.45 31.97 -13.21
CA PHE A 204 28.41 32.99 -13.18
C PHE A 204 28.11 33.46 -11.76
N GLU A 205 27.88 32.53 -10.83
CA GLU A 205 27.57 32.86 -9.43
C GLU A 205 28.72 33.60 -8.74
N SER A 206 29.96 33.18 -8.99
CA SER A 206 31.14 33.85 -8.43
C SER A 206 31.26 35.28 -8.93
N CYS A 207 31.04 35.51 -10.23
CA CYS A 207 31.03 36.86 -10.81
C CYS A 207 29.95 37.76 -10.17
N LEU A 208 28.74 37.23 -9.96
CA LEU A 208 27.68 37.98 -9.27
C LEU A 208 28.12 38.40 -7.87
N ARG A 209 28.68 37.47 -7.08
CA ARG A 209 29.15 37.74 -5.72
C ARG A 209 30.29 38.76 -5.69
N GLU A 210 31.23 38.71 -6.64
CA GLU A 210 32.30 39.71 -6.78
C GLU A 210 31.77 41.13 -7.01
N HIS A 211 30.66 41.25 -7.75
CA HIS A 211 29.95 42.51 -7.94
C HIS A 211 28.97 42.87 -6.82
N GLY A 212 28.97 42.13 -5.70
CA GLY A 212 28.07 42.35 -4.57
C GLY A 212 26.60 42.02 -4.87
N ILE A 213 26.34 41.21 -5.89
CA ILE A 213 25.01 40.74 -6.27
C ILE A 213 24.80 39.34 -5.71
N ASP A 214 23.67 39.18 -5.03
CA ASP A 214 23.22 37.90 -4.52
C ASP A 214 22.66 37.04 -5.67
N PRO A 215 23.25 35.86 -5.97
CA PRO A 215 22.79 35.00 -7.06
C PRO A 215 21.30 34.65 -7.01
N GLU A 216 20.72 34.49 -5.81
CA GLU A 216 19.30 34.15 -5.63
C GLU A 216 18.36 35.27 -6.12
N LYS A 217 18.84 36.50 -6.24
CA LYS A 217 18.06 37.63 -6.79
C LYS A 217 18.05 37.68 -8.32
N VAL A 218 18.95 36.93 -8.96
CA VAL A 218 19.13 36.93 -10.42
C VAL A 218 18.65 35.59 -11.01
N ILE A 219 18.91 34.49 -10.30
CA ILE A 219 18.57 33.13 -10.71
C ILE A 219 17.26 32.73 -10.03
N ARG A 220 16.20 32.59 -10.83
CA ARG A 220 14.86 32.20 -10.37
C ARG A 220 14.76 30.67 -10.40
N ALA A 221 14.62 30.02 -9.25
CA ALA A 221 14.25 28.60 -9.21
C ALA A 221 12.73 28.45 -9.22
N GLY A 222 12.20 27.64 -10.15
CA GLY A 222 10.84 27.13 -10.04
C GLY A 222 10.61 26.31 -8.77
N LEU A 223 9.34 26.05 -8.49
CA LEU A 223 8.95 25.25 -7.34
C LEU A 223 9.32 23.77 -7.57
N VAL A 224 9.87 23.15 -6.54
CA VAL A 224 9.99 21.70 -6.43
C VAL A 224 9.09 21.24 -5.30
N ARG A 225 8.37 20.16 -5.53
CA ARG A 225 7.61 19.45 -4.50
C ARG A 225 8.60 18.59 -3.72
N VAL A 226 8.72 18.89 -2.43
CA VAL A 226 9.52 18.16 -1.47
C VAL A 226 8.60 17.16 -0.79
N GLU A 227 8.78 15.87 -1.06
CA GLU A 227 8.07 14.80 -0.38
C GLU A 227 8.99 14.16 0.67
N VAL A 228 8.50 14.05 1.89
CA VAL A 228 9.25 13.53 3.03
C VAL A 228 8.55 12.28 3.54
N GLU A 229 9.30 11.21 3.65
CA GLU A 229 8.89 9.95 4.26
C GLU A 229 9.79 9.67 5.47
N ALA A 230 9.21 9.48 6.64
CA ALA A 230 9.94 9.19 7.87
C ALA A 230 9.41 7.94 8.56
N TYR A 231 10.30 7.07 9.02
CA TYR A 231 9.95 5.78 9.62
C TYR A 231 10.30 5.73 11.11
N ASN A 232 9.29 5.56 11.97
CA ASN A 232 9.42 5.45 13.43
C ASN A 232 10.24 6.61 14.03
N MET A 233 9.96 7.84 13.58
CA MET A 233 10.64 9.05 14.05
C MET A 233 9.63 10.02 14.66
N GLU A 234 10.06 10.74 15.70
CA GLU A 234 9.27 11.82 16.28
C GLU A 234 9.23 13.01 15.30
N PRO A 235 8.10 13.75 15.19
CA PRO A 235 7.97 14.86 14.25
C PRO A 235 9.10 15.90 14.34
N GLY A 236 9.59 16.19 15.55
CA GLY A 236 10.69 17.14 15.75
C GLY A 236 12.04 16.67 15.20
N GLU A 237 12.30 15.36 15.17
CA GLU A 237 13.51 14.80 14.55
C GLU A 237 13.44 14.91 13.02
N VAL A 238 12.25 14.69 12.46
CA VAL A 238 12.01 14.83 11.03
C VAL A 238 12.11 16.30 10.60
N GLU A 239 11.53 17.22 11.36
CA GLU A 239 11.65 18.67 11.13
C GLU A 239 13.12 19.12 11.15
N ALA A 240 13.92 18.64 12.10
CA ALA A 240 15.35 18.93 12.14
C ALA A 240 16.09 18.39 10.90
N ALA A 241 15.79 17.16 10.47
CA ALA A 241 16.39 16.57 9.28
C ALA A 241 16.01 17.35 8.00
N VAL A 242 14.75 17.77 7.87
CA VAL A 242 14.28 18.60 6.74
C VAL A 242 14.95 19.97 6.76
N LYS A 243 15.09 20.60 7.93
CA LYS A 243 15.79 21.88 8.07
C LYS A 243 17.24 21.77 7.63
N ASP A 244 17.95 20.76 8.12
CA ASP A 244 19.34 20.50 7.72
C ASP A 244 19.45 20.32 6.20
N PHE A 245 18.55 19.53 5.62
CA PHE A 245 18.48 19.30 4.19
C PHE A 245 18.29 20.60 3.39
N LEU A 246 17.33 21.43 3.79
CA LEU A 246 17.05 22.71 3.12
C LEU A 246 18.22 23.71 3.25
N SER A 247 18.96 23.66 4.37
CA SER A 247 20.14 24.50 4.58
C SER A 247 21.26 24.24 3.57
N ALA A 248 21.30 23.05 2.94
CA ALA A 248 22.25 22.76 1.87
C ALA A 248 21.99 23.59 0.60
N PHE A 249 20.76 24.07 0.43
CA PHE A 249 20.32 24.90 -0.68
C PHE A 249 20.25 26.39 -0.33
N GLY A 250 20.78 26.81 0.82
CA GLY A 250 20.70 28.21 1.29
C GLY A 250 19.33 28.62 1.83
N VAL A 251 18.38 27.67 1.94
CA VAL A 251 17.01 27.97 2.37
C VAL A 251 16.91 27.91 3.90
N ASP A 252 16.77 29.07 4.53
CA ASP A 252 16.46 29.20 5.97
C ASP A 252 14.93 29.27 6.17
N CYS A 253 14.25 28.17 5.87
CA CYS A 253 12.82 28.02 6.08
C CYS A 253 12.56 26.96 7.15
N ASN A 254 11.63 27.25 8.05
CA ASN A 254 11.06 26.27 8.97
C ASN A 254 9.61 26.00 8.55
N PRO A 255 9.38 25.17 7.51
CA PRO A 255 8.03 24.87 7.10
C PRO A 255 7.30 24.17 8.25
N ALA A 256 6.08 24.63 8.58
CA ALA A 256 5.23 23.87 9.48
C ALA A 256 4.82 22.58 8.75
N LEU A 257 5.42 21.46 9.14
CA LEU A 257 5.19 20.17 8.50
C LEU A 257 3.95 19.52 9.11
N THR A 258 2.90 19.39 8.31
CA THR A 258 1.75 18.57 8.68
C THR A 258 2.02 17.15 8.20
N PHE A 259 2.33 16.26 9.14
CA PHE A 259 2.49 14.85 8.87
C PHE A 259 1.14 14.15 8.77
N VAL A 260 1.02 13.28 7.78
CA VAL A 260 -0.08 12.34 7.64
C VAL A 260 0.47 10.93 7.74
N GLU A 261 -0.17 10.12 8.57
CA GLU A 261 0.05 8.67 8.56
C GLU A 261 -0.74 8.10 7.37
N PRO A 262 -0.15 7.23 6.54
CA PRO A 262 -0.90 6.50 5.52
C PRO A 262 -2.06 5.76 6.22
N MET A 263 -3.27 5.90 5.67
CA MET A 263 -4.51 5.38 6.29
C MET A 263 -4.50 3.88 6.53
N SER A 264 -3.65 3.15 5.83
CA SER A 264 -3.47 1.71 5.97
C SER A 264 -1.98 1.50 6.22
N GLY A 265 -1.65 0.86 7.35
CA GLY A 265 -0.26 0.53 7.70
C GLY A 265 0.37 -0.42 6.68
N ARG A 266 1.19 -1.36 7.11
CA ARG A 266 1.64 -2.46 6.24
C ARG A 266 0.77 -3.65 6.55
N LEU A 267 0.20 -4.24 5.52
CA LEU A 267 -0.43 -5.54 5.64
C LEU A 267 0.67 -6.58 5.87
N VAL A 268 0.69 -7.18 7.05
CA VAL A 268 1.69 -8.16 7.47
C VAL A 268 1.01 -9.52 7.62
N PRO A 269 1.44 -10.55 6.87
CA PRO A 269 0.90 -11.88 7.02
C PRO A 269 1.31 -12.48 8.38
N VAL A 270 0.45 -13.31 8.97
CA VAL A 270 0.72 -13.95 10.29
C VAL A 270 1.84 -14.98 10.23
N VAL A 271 2.20 -15.43 9.04
CA VAL A 271 3.36 -16.26 8.72
C VAL A 271 4.05 -15.70 7.47
N ASP A 272 5.38 -15.79 7.42
CA ASP A 272 6.13 -15.44 6.22
C ASP A 272 5.68 -16.31 5.04
N SER A 273 5.28 -15.69 3.93
CA SER A 273 4.78 -16.44 2.77
C SER A 273 5.82 -17.37 2.15
N SER A 274 7.11 -17.12 2.36
CA SER A 274 8.20 -17.99 1.92
C SER A 274 8.30 -19.31 2.72
N GLU A 275 7.71 -19.38 3.92
CA GLU A 275 7.58 -20.61 4.70
C GLU A 275 6.48 -21.54 4.17
N VAL A 276 5.56 -21.02 3.35
CA VAL A 276 4.36 -21.74 2.92
C VAL A 276 4.55 -22.33 1.52
N ASN A 277 4.48 -23.66 1.44
CA ASN A 277 4.42 -24.35 0.16
C ASN A 277 2.96 -24.44 -0.32
N PHE A 278 2.52 -23.43 -1.08
CA PHE A 278 1.16 -23.38 -1.63
C PHE A 278 0.83 -24.54 -2.57
N SER A 279 1.84 -25.09 -3.27
CA SER A 279 1.67 -26.27 -4.14
C SER A 279 1.21 -27.48 -3.32
N GLU A 280 1.92 -27.76 -2.22
CA GLU A 280 1.58 -28.86 -1.31
C GLU A 280 0.28 -28.58 -0.54
N ALA A 281 0.05 -27.34 -0.11
CA ALA A 281 -1.18 -26.96 0.58
C ALA A 281 -2.42 -27.25 -0.26
N VAL A 282 -2.44 -26.81 -1.53
CA VAL A 282 -3.57 -27.06 -2.44
C VAL A 282 -3.76 -28.55 -2.68
N LYS A 283 -2.67 -29.30 -2.86
CA LYS A 283 -2.73 -30.75 -3.03
C LYS A 283 -3.40 -31.44 -1.83
N VAL A 284 -2.94 -31.14 -0.62
CA VAL A 284 -3.49 -31.71 0.63
C VAL A 284 -4.98 -31.41 0.78
N GLU A 285 -5.42 -30.17 0.50
CA GLU A 285 -6.84 -29.83 0.62
C GLU A 285 -7.71 -30.52 -0.44
N LEU A 286 -7.25 -30.60 -1.69
CA LEU A 286 -7.99 -31.27 -2.75
C LEU A 286 -8.09 -32.79 -2.52
N GLU A 287 -7.01 -33.42 -2.05
CA GLU A 287 -6.99 -34.83 -1.67
C GLU A 287 -7.96 -35.07 -0.51
N TRP A 288 -7.94 -34.25 0.53
CA TRP A 288 -8.88 -34.37 1.64
C TRP A 288 -10.34 -34.23 1.19
N LEU A 289 -10.67 -33.21 0.38
CA LEU A 289 -12.02 -32.99 -0.16
C LEU A 289 -12.50 -34.18 -1.00
N ARG A 290 -11.59 -34.80 -1.75
CA ARG A 290 -11.89 -36.02 -2.50
C ARG A 290 -12.14 -37.21 -1.58
N ASP A 291 -11.28 -37.41 -0.59
CA ASP A 291 -11.34 -38.56 0.32
C ASP A 291 -12.59 -38.53 1.20
N VAL A 292 -13.08 -37.35 1.60
CA VAL A 292 -14.36 -37.20 2.30
C VAL A 292 -15.59 -37.23 1.38
N GLY A 293 -15.38 -37.39 0.07
CA GLY A 293 -16.44 -37.55 -0.93
C GLY A 293 -17.14 -36.25 -1.35
N VAL A 294 -16.56 -35.09 -1.03
CA VAL A 294 -17.10 -33.77 -1.38
C VAL A 294 -16.75 -33.37 -2.81
N LEU A 295 -15.60 -33.83 -3.30
CA LEU A 295 -15.09 -33.52 -4.62
C LEU A 295 -14.76 -34.79 -5.40
N GLN A 296 -15.21 -34.88 -6.65
CA GLN A 296 -14.76 -35.91 -7.59
C GLN A 296 -13.78 -35.28 -8.57
N ILE A 297 -12.50 -35.63 -8.42
CA ILE A 297 -11.37 -35.11 -9.20
C ILE A 297 -10.30 -36.22 -9.33
N SER A 298 -9.58 -36.26 -10.44
CA SER A 298 -8.50 -37.24 -10.67
C SER A 298 -7.19 -36.81 -10.01
N ASP A 299 -6.30 -37.77 -9.74
CA ASP A 299 -4.92 -37.48 -9.29
C ASP A 299 -4.18 -36.58 -10.28
N GLU A 300 -4.38 -36.81 -11.58
CA GLU A 300 -3.76 -36.02 -12.66
C GLU A 300 -4.14 -34.55 -12.59
N ASP A 301 -5.42 -34.24 -12.28
CA ASP A 301 -5.89 -32.87 -12.14
C ASP A 301 -5.37 -32.23 -10.86
N ILE A 302 -5.33 -32.97 -9.74
CA ILE A 302 -4.74 -32.46 -8.48
C ILE A 302 -3.27 -32.10 -8.70
N GLU A 303 -2.48 -32.99 -9.32
CA GLU A 303 -1.06 -32.73 -9.60
C GLU A 303 -0.86 -31.55 -10.56
N ALA A 304 -1.73 -31.42 -11.57
CA ALA A 304 -1.67 -30.30 -12.52
C ALA A 304 -1.99 -28.96 -11.83
N ILE A 305 -3.00 -28.91 -10.97
CA ILE A 305 -3.34 -27.72 -10.18
C ILE A 305 -2.21 -27.38 -9.22
N ALA A 306 -1.71 -28.37 -8.47
CA ALA A 306 -0.64 -28.19 -7.49
C ALA A 306 0.63 -27.63 -8.14
N LYS A 307 0.96 -28.07 -9.36
CA LYS A 307 2.12 -27.57 -10.11
C LYS A 307 2.05 -26.07 -10.43
N VAL A 308 0.85 -25.52 -10.58
CA VAL A 308 0.60 -24.11 -10.94
C VAL A 308 0.35 -23.24 -9.70
N ALA A 309 -0.06 -23.86 -8.59
CA ALA A 309 -0.31 -23.19 -7.33
C ALA A 309 0.94 -22.48 -6.78
N GLY A 310 0.74 -21.23 -6.37
CA GLY A 310 1.79 -20.38 -5.82
C GLY A 310 1.19 -19.14 -5.14
N PRO A 311 2.01 -18.37 -4.40
CA PRO A 311 1.56 -17.14 -3.76
C PRO A 311 1.09 -16.13 -4.81
N GLY A 312 0.02 -15.40 -4.55
CA GLY A 312 -0.51 -14.40 -5.47
C GLY A 312 -1.33 -14.97 -6.62
N LYS A 313 -1.57 -16.29 -6.66
CA LYS A 313 -2.45 -16.94 -7.62
C LYS A 313 -3.88 -17.01 -7.10
N ALA A 314 -4.38 -15.85 -6.66
CA ALA A 314 -5.72 -15.66 -6.12
C ALA A 314 -6.34 -14.34 -6.59
N GLY A 315 -7.65 -14.21 -6.41
CA GLY A 315 -8.38 -13.02 -6.85
C GLY A 315 -8.70 -13.05 -8.36
N PRO A 316 -9.38 -12.02 -8.90
CA PRO A 316 -10.14 -12.20 -10.12
C PRO A 316 -9.30 -12.35 -11.40
N ASN A 317 -8.03 -11.92 -11.39
CA ASN A 317 -7.12 -12.09 -12.52
C ASN A 317 -6.19 -13.30 -12.38
N SER A 318 -5.88 -13.73 -11.16
CA SER A 318 -4.76 -14.64 -10.91
C SER A 318 -5.17 -16.02 -10.42
N HIS A 319 -6.45 -16.21 -10.06
CA HIS A 319 -6.97 -17.54 -9.69
C HIS A 319 -6.72 -18.56 -10.79
N ILE A 320 -6.51 -19.80 -10.38
CA ILE A 320 -6.22 -20.94 -11.25
C ILE A 320 -7.54 -21.55 -11.68
N GLY A 321 -7.67 -21.89 -12.96
CA GLY A 321 -8.83 -22.60 -13.46
C GLY A 321 -8.53 -23.34 -14.76
N TRP A 322 -9.49 -24.10 -15.24
CA TRP A 322 -9.39 -24.83 -16.49
C TRP A 322 -9.79 -23.91 -17.66
N TYR A 323 -8.79 -23.25 -18.24
CA TYR A 323 -8.99 -22.24 -19.27
C TYR A 323 -8.38 -22.63 -20.61
N GLU A 324 -8.92 -22.02 -21.66
CA GLU A 324 -8.32 -22.08 -22.99
C GLU A 324 -7.04 -21.24 -23.01
N THR A 325 -5.93 -21.89 -23.36
CA THR A 325 -4.61 -21.29 -23.59
C THR A 325 -4.59 -20.50 -24.89
N LYS A 326 -3.57 -19.66 -25.06
CA LYS A 326 -3.34 -18.89 -26.31
C LYS A 326 -3.16 -19.78 -27.56
N ASP A 327 -2.77 -21.03 -27.36
CA ASP A 327 -2.57 -22.02 -28.43
C ASP A 327 -3.86 -22.82 -28.75
N GLY A 328 -5.00 -22.49 -28.14
CA GLY A 328 -6.29 -23.14 -28.36
C GLY A 328 -6.44 -24.50 -27.67
N THR A 329 -5.53 -24.85 -26.76
CA THR A 329 -5.65 -26.04 -25.89
C THR A 329 -6.18 -25.66 -24.52
N TYR A 330 -6.71 -26.59 -23.73
CA TYR A 330 -7.14 -26.30 -22.35
C TYR A 330 -6.15 -26.85 -21.33
N ALA A 331 -5.89 -26.07 -20.29
CA ALA A 331 -5.01 -26.43 -19.18
C ALA A 331 -5.44 -25.75 -17.88
N TRP A 332 -4.96 -26.27 -16.75
CA TRP A 332 -4.99 -25.56 -15.48
C TRP A 332 -3.97 -24.43 -15.54
N ILE A 333 -4.44 -23.18 -15.60
CA ILE A 333 -3.59 -21.99 -15.71
C ILE A 333 -4.20 -20.85 -14.90
N PRO A 334 -3.41 -19.84 -14.50
CA PRO A 334 -3.93 -18.58 -13.98
C PRO A 334 -4.82 -17.91 -15.03
N TYR A 335 -5.92 -17.29 -14.59
CA TYR A 335 -6.89 -16.67 -15.51
C TYR A 335 -6.25 -15.64 -16.45
N GLU A 336 -5.31 -14.83 -15.96
CA GLU A 336 -4.51 -13.86 -16.74
C GLU A 336 -3.73 -14.46 -17.93
N GLU A 337 -3.44 -15.76 -17.89
CA GLU A 337 -2.72 -16.47 -18.95
C GLU A 337 -3.65 -17.07 -20.02
N SER A 338 -4.97 -17.04 -19.78
CA SER A 338 -5.98 -17.53 -20.70
C SER A 338 -6.05 -16.74 -22.01
N LEU A 339 -6.81 -17.25 -22.98
CA LEU A 339 -6.95 -16.65 -24.29
C LEU A 339 -7.53 -15.23 -24.24
N ASN A 340 -8.50 -14.97 -23.35
CA ASN A 340 -9.20 -13.68 -23.25
C ASN A 340 -9.53 -13.30 -21.80
N PRO A 341 -8.53 -12.97 -20.97
CA PRO A 341 -8.77 -12.56 -19.59
C PRO A 341 -9.46 -11.19 -19.54
N MET A 342 -10.50 -11.08 -18.72
CA MET A 342 -11.08 -9.79 -18.35
C MET A 342 -10.30 -9.20 -17.17
N LEU A 343 -9.50 -8.17 -17.42
CA LEU A 343 -8.70 -7.55 -16.38
C LEU A 343 -9.54 -6.64 -15.46
N VAL A 344 -9.45 -6.92 -14.16
CA VAL A 344 -9.93 -6.08 -13.04
C VAL A 344 -9.46 -4.62 -13.14
N ARG A 345 -10.31 -3.69 -12.67
CA ARG A 345 -10.03 -2.23 -12.61
C ARG A 345 -10.19 -1.59 -11.22
N CYS A 346 -10.40 -2.37 -10.16
CA CYS A 346 -10.60 -1.85 -8.81
C CYS A 346 -9.81 -2.64 -7.76
N THR A 347 -9.57 -1.99 -6.62
CA THR A 347 -8.90 -2.54 -5.44
C THR A 347 -9.79 -2.31 -4.22
N THR A 348 -9.85 -3.26 -3.30
CA THR A 348 -10.55 -3.13 -2.01
C THR A 348 -9.54 -3.07 -0.87
N ASP A 349 -9.84 -2.34 0.21
CA ASP A 349 -9.03 -2.33 1.44
C ASP A 349 -9.52 -3.35 2.48
N GLU A 350 -10.52 -4.15 2.12
CA GLU A 350 -11.06 -5.19 3.00
C GLU A 350 -10.06 -6.33 3.18
N VAL A 351 -9.76 -6.60 4.45
CA VAL A 351 -8.93 -7.72 4.90
C VAL A 351 -9.84 -8.66 5.69
N PRO A 352 -10.14 -9.87 5.17
CA PRO A 352 -11.02 -10.78 5.88
C PRO A 352 -10.38 -11.26 7.18
N THR A 353 -11.21 -11.38 8.22
CA THR A 353 -10.79 -11.93 9.53
C THR A 353 -11.74 -13.04 9.93
N TYR A 354 -11.19 -14.17 10.37
CA TYR A 354 -11.97 -15.36 10.71
C TYR A 354 -11.69 -15.83 12.13
N ASN A 355 -12.73 -15.89 12.95
CA ASN A 355 -12.67 -16.46 14.29
C ASN A 355 -12.85 -17.98 14.25
N LEU A 356 -11.89 -18.69 13.65
CA LEU A 356 -11.97 -20.13 13.43
C LEU A 356 -11.83 -20.94 14.73
N PRO A 357 -12.63 -22.02 14.90
CA PRO A 357 -12.44 -22.99 15.98
C PRO A 357 -11.01 -23.56 16.03
N ASN A 358 -10.65 -24.11 17.19
CA ASN A 358 -9.38 -24.81 17.35
C ASN A 358 -9.42 -26.19 16.68
N GLY A 359 -8.34 -26.54 15.97
CA GLY A 359 -8.19 -27.80 15.25
C GLY A 359 -8.44 -27.66 13.74
N THR A 360 -8.07 -28.69 12.99
CA THR A 360 -8.38 -28.80 11.55
C THR A 360 -9.80 -29.33 11.37
N ALA A 361 -10.38 -29.07 10.20
CA ALA A 361 -11.68 -29.63 9.86
C ALA A 361 -11.63 -31.16 9.84
N TYR A 362 -12.77 -31.80 10.09
CA TYR A 362 -12.94 -33.23 9.85
C TYR A 362 -14.43 -33.56 9.66
N VAL A 363 -14.69 -34.66 8.95
CA VAL A 363 -16.03 -35.22 8.77
C VAL A 363 -16.15 -36.47 9.64
N GLY A 364 -17.08 -36.47 10.59
CA GLY A 364 -17.24 -37.60 11.51
C GLY A 364 -18.47 -37.48 12.41
N PRO A 365 -18.89 -38.60 13.05
CA PRO A 365 -20.03 -38.58 13.94
C PRO A 365 -19.82 -37.54 15.05
N THR A 366 -20.85 -36.73 15.34
CA THR A 366 -20.83 -35.79 16.46
C THR A 366 -20.44 -36.54 17.72
N VAL A 367 -19.23 -36.30 18.22
CA VAL A 367 -18.84 -36.81 19.54
C VAL A 367 -19.76 -36.09 20.53
N THR A 368 -20.80 -36.79 20.95
CA THR A 368 -21.62 -36.33 22.06
C THR A 368 -20.67 -36.29 23.25
N GLN A 369 -20.40 -35.08 23.73
CA GLN A 369 -19.62 -34.84 24.93
C GLN A 369 -20.10 -35.83 26.02
N SER A 370 -19.19 -36.63 26.58
CA SER A 370 -19.54 -37.52 27.69
C SER A 370 -20.18 -36.71 28.82
N PRO A 371 -21.16 -37.26 29.54
CA PRO A 371 -21.79 -36.56 30.64
C PRO A 371 -20.73 -36.28 31.71
N SER A 372 -20.47 -34.99 31.94
CA SER A 372 -19.91 -34.51 33.20
C SER A 372 -20.78 -35.05 34.32
N THR A 373 -20.28 -36.06 35.02
CA THR A 373 -20.92 -36.58 36.23
C THR A 373 -20.56 -35.65 37.37
N ASP A 374 -21.62 -35.21 38.05
CA ASP A 374 -21.64 -34.25 39.15
C ASP A 374 -20.75 -34.62 40.36
N ALA A 375 -20.28 -33.53 40.97
CA ALA A 375 -20.11 -33.24 42.40
C ALA A 375 -20.13 -34.39 43.43
N THR A 376 -19.15 -34.37 44.35
CA THR A 376 -19.44 -34.47 45.80
C THR A 376 -18.41 -33.71 46.63
N THR A 377 -18.94 -32.86 47.49
CA THR A 377 -18.32 -32.02 48.52
C THR A 377 -17.94 -32.84 49.77
N SER A 378 -16.83 -32.52 50.45
CA SER A 378 -16.77 -32.42 51.93
C SER A 378 -15.41 -31.89 52.44
N THR A 379 -15.51 -30.68 53.01
CA THR A 379 -15.00 -30.14 54.28
C THR A 379 -13.67 -30.57 54.94
N GLU A 380 -12.96 -29.51 55.39
CA GLU A 380 -12.18 -29.34 56.64
C GLU A 380 -10.71 -29.78 56.70
N SER A 381 -9.78 -28.79 56.68
CA SER A 381 -9.10 -28.30 57.90
C SER A 381 -7.97 -27.32 57.55
N SER A 382 -7.89 -26.23 58.32
CA SER A 382 -6.71 -25.35 58.43
C SER A 382 -5.78 -25.91 59.53
N PRO A 383 -4.46 -25.59 59.57
CA PRO A 383 -4.04 -24.31 60.16
C PRO A 383 -2.74 -23.68 59.62
N ASN A 384 -2.57 -22.39 59.96
CA ASN A 384 -1.33 -21.57 60.05
C ASN A 384 -0.64 -21.17 58.72
N GLY A 385 -0.23 -19.92 58.49
CA GLY A 385 -0.22 -18.69 59.29
C GLY A 385 0.60 -17.60 58.56
N GLY A 386 0.40 -16.32 58.91
CA GLY A 386 1.32 -15.22 58.59
C GLY A 386 0.75 -14.07 57.76
N ILE A 387 0.19 -13.06 58.45
CA ILE A 387 -0.09 -11.71 57.95
C ILE A 387 1.11 -10.81 58.26
N CYS A 388 1.41 -9.83 57.39
CA CYS A 388 1.97 -8.56 57.83
C CYS A 388 1.28 -7.40 57.09
N GLY A 389 0.52 -6.59 57.83
CA GLY A 389 0.00 -5.29 57.39
C GLY A 389 1.07 -4.18 57.49
N PRO A 390 0.71 -2.88 57.59
CA PRO A 390 -0.42 -2.37 58.37
C PRO A 390 -1.44 -1.51 57.61
N ALA A 391 -2.61 -1.45 58.23
CA ALA A 391 -3.72 -0.58 57.94
C ALA A 391 -3.48 0.86 58.45
N LEU A 392 -4.18 1.81 57.85
CA LEU A 392 -4.79 2.91 58.60
C LEU A 392 -6.14 3.27 57.98
N VAL A 393 -7.17 3.12 58.81
CA VAL A 393 -8.58 3.43 58.61
C VAL A 393 -8.84 4.82 59.16
N VAL A 394 -9.52 5.69 58.40
CA VAL A 394 -10.59 6.63 58.83
C VAL A 394 -11.33 6.98 57.53
N GLY A 395 -12.63 6.84 57.29
CA GLY A 395 -13.79 6.86 58.17
C GLY A 395 -14.66 8.08 57.83
N LEU A 396 -15.96 7.84 57.58
CA LEU A 396 -17.11 8.77 57.68
C LEU A 396 -17.68 9.45 56.41
N SER A 397 -18.73 8.81 55.88
CA SER A 397 -20.14 9.27 55.81
C SER A 397 -20.52 10.71 55.39
N LEU A 398 -21.44 10.74 54.40
CA LEU A 398 -22.65 11.60 54.25
C LEU A 398 -22.53 13.12 54.48
N PHE A 399 -22.85 13.94 53.46
CA PHE A 399 -24.14 14.66 53.31
C PHE A 399 -24.10 15.71 52.17
N ALA A 400 -25.28 15.90 51.57
CA ALA A 400 -25.83 17.14 51.00
C ALA A 400 -25.15 17.85 49.79
N LEU A 401 -25.86 17.78 48.66
CA LEU A 401 -26.50 18.93 47.99
C LEU A 401 -26.07 20.33 48.46
N LEU A 402 -25.53 21.16 47.55
CA LEU A 402 -26.10 22.47 47.16
C LEU A 402 -25.23 23.19 46.11
N ARG A 403 -25.86 23.44 44.95
CA ARG A 403 -25.95 24.71 44.20
C ARG A 403 -24.77 25.71 44.22
N ARG A 404 -24.44 26.12 42.99
CA ARG A 404 -24.05 27.47 42.51
C ARG A 404 -22.66 27.99 42.91
N ARG A 405 -21.77 28.05 41.93
CA ARG A 405 -21.56 29.28 41.17
C ARG A 405 -21.15 28.98 39.74
#